data_AF-A0A9W9SB64-F1
#
_entry.id   AF-A0A9W9SB64-F1
#
_cell.length_a   1.000
_cell.length_b   1.000
_cell.length_c   1.000
_cell.angle_alpha   90.00
_cell.angle_beta   90.00
_cell.angle_gamma   90.00
#
_symmetry.space_group_name_H-M   'P 1'
#
loop_
_entity.id
_entity.type
_entity.pdbx_description
1 polymer ?
#
loop_
_entity_poly.entity_id
_entity_poly.type
_entity_poly.pdbx_seq_one_letter_code
_entity_poly.pdbx_strand_id
1 'polypeptide(L)'
;MDPFAKLPTEIILLILESCCDFASLDGLQKISSRAEQVFNISLSGGALQSASVSSINSLAAARQAVTTAAKVHHTSCACLQHLVNRLESAKPHRPIAPAADLTERMHGRLPESHGETSLLAIYPPSWIESYRTHRGLWNLELFRHIYNAAPTRWSWSTHDLDFFTEQYVEWCRLEWGLDGIQTISECVVDLCFTAPTTLSHRFLFLIAIPSPTNLALRACWSLPVVPTDTQVGSTWGRCRSTAEGRSNVLHSYSGGKQGPHNPLWKLDFREFRRLGIPLWDGWRV
;
A
#
# COMPACT_ATOMS: atom_id res chain seq x y z
N MET A 1 12.88 -16.70 3.10
CA MET A 1 12.42 -18.01 3.60
C MET A 1 10.93 -18.07 3.40
N ASP A 2 10.40 -19.16 2.85
CA ASP A 2 8.95 -19.29 2.61
C ASP A 2 8.22 -19.50 3.96
N PRO A 3 7.34 -18.57 4.36
CA PRO A 3 6.68 -18.62 5.67
C PRO A 3 5.71 -19.80 5.81
N PHE A 4 5.28 -20.42 4.70
CA PHE A 4 4.34 -21.55 4.69
C PHE A 4 5.04 -22.89 4.42
N ALA A 5 6.36 -22.91 4.19
CA ALA A 5 7.09 -24.14 3.84
C ALA A 5 6.97 -25.27 4.88
N LYS A 6 6.77 -24.92 6.15
CA LYS A 6 6.61 -25.89 7.26
C LYS A 6 5.15 -26.20 7.59
N LEU A 7 4.19 -25.53 6.95
CA LEU A 7 2.78 -25.75 7.22
C LEU A 7 2.25 -26.96 6.44
N PRO A 8 1.40 -27.79 7.06
CA PRO A 8 0.68 -28.85 6.36
C PRO A 8 -0.19 -28.28 5.23
N THR A 9 -0.36 -29.06 4.16
CA THR A 9 -1.14 -28.67 2.97
C THR A 9 -2.58 -28.28 3.34
N GLU A 10 -3.16 -28.97 4.32
CA GLU A 10 -4.52 -28.75 4.81
C GLU A 10 -4.66 -27.35 5.47
N ILE A 11 -3.62 -26.91 6.18
CA ILE A 11 -3.58 -25.58 6.80
C ILE A 11 -3.45 -24.49 5.72
N ILE A 12 -2.66 -24.75 4.69
CA ILE A 12 -2.49 -23.82 3.56
C ILE A 12 -3.81 -23.70 2.77
N LEU A 13 -4.52 -24.81 2.55
CA LEU A 13 -5.85 -24.79 1.93
C LEU A 13 -6.86 -23.99 2.76
N LEU A 14 -6.89 -24.17 4.08
CA LEU A 14 -7.76 -23.38 4.97
C LEU A 14 -7.42 -21.87 4.94
N ILE A 15 -6.14 -21.51 4.78
CA ILE A 15 -5.70 -20.12 4.63
C ILE A 15 -6.14 -19.57 3.27
N LEU A 16 -5.98 -20.34 2.19
CA LEU A 16 -6.42 -19.99 0.84
C LEU A 16 -7.95 -19.83 0.77
N GLU A 17 -8.71 -20.75 1.36
CA GLU A 17 -10.17 -20.69 1.47
C GLU A 17 -10.64 -19.52 2.34
N SER A 18 -9.82 -19.09 3.30
CA SER A 18 -10.10 -17.94 4.16
C SER A 18 -9.69 -16.60 3.52
N CYS A 19 -8.95 -16.62 2.40
CA CYS A 19 -8.65 -15.41 1.64
C CYS A 19 -9.92 -14.96 0.92
N CYS A 20 -10.64 -14.00 1.51
CA CYS A 20 -11.94 -13.59 1.01
C CYS A 20 -11.85 -12.77 -0.29
N ASP A 21 -10.68 -12.25 -0.66
CA ASP A 21 -10.52 -11.42 -1.85
C ASP A 21 -9.34 -11.85 -2.74
N PHE A 22 -9.47 -11.54 -4.03
CA PHE A 22 -8.52 -11.93 -5.06
C PHE A 22 -7.12 -11.32 -4.87
N ALA A 23 -7.00 -10.17 -4.18
CA ALA A 23 -5.72 -9.52 -3.93
C ALA A 23 -4.97 -10.18 -2.76
N SER A 24 -5.68 -10.60 -1.72
CA SER A 24 -5.13 -11.42 -0.64
C SER A 24 -4.67 -12.78 -1.16
N LEU A 25 -5.43 -13.38 -2.08
CA LEU A 25 -5.08 -14.65 -2.71
C LEU A 25 -3.84 -14.52 -3.62
N ASP A 26 -3.80 -13.51 -4.49
CA ASP A 26 -2.65 -13.20 -5.35
C ASP A 26 -1.41 -12.82 -4.53
N GLY A 27 -1.59 -12.05 -3.45
CA GLY A 27 -0.55 -11.72 -2.49
C GLY A 27 0.01 -12.97 -1.81
N LEU A 28 -0.84 -13.88 -1.33
CA LEU A 28 -0.43 -15.12 -0.67
C LEU A 28 0.36 -16.03 -1.61
N GLN A 29 -0.07 -16.15 -2.87
CA GLN A 29 0.62 -16.92 -3.91
C GLN A 29 1.99 -16.32 -4.23
N LYS A 30 2.11 -14.99 -4.29
CA LYS A 30 3.40 -14.29 -4.49
C LYS A 30 4.33 -14.38 -3.27
N ILE A 31 3.78 -14.45 -2.06
CA ILE A 31 4.53 -14.54 -0.81
C ILE A 31 5.07 -15.97 -0.57
N SER A 32 4.43 -16.99 -1.17
CA SER A 32 4.77 -18.39 -0.92
C SER A 32 4.54 -19.28 -2.13
N SER A 33 5.64 -19.80 -2.68
CA SER A 33 5.60 -20.81 -3.74
C SER A 33 4.95 -22.11 -3.27
N ARG A 34 5.02 -22.42 -1.96
CA ARG A 34 4.25 -23.53 -1.36
C ARG A 34 2.75 -23.24 -1.42
N ALA A 35 2.30 -22.03 -1.07
CA ALA A 35 0.88 -21.67 -1.15
C ALA A 35 0.37 -21.67 -2.60
N GLU A 36 1.18 -21.19 -3.55
CA GLU A 36 0.91 -21.27 -4.99
C GLU A 36 0.79 -22.73 -5.48
N GLN A 37 1.70 -23.62 -5.07
CA GLN A 37 1.62 -25.04 -5.42
C GLN A 37 0.35 -25.69 -4.89
N VAL A 38 0.02 -25.46 -3.62
CA VAL A 38 -1.20 -26.00 -2.99
C VAL A 38 -2.46 -25.48 -3.68
N PHE A 39 -2.49 -24.19 -4.04
CA PHE A 39 -3.58 -23.58 -4.79
C PHE A 39 -3.75 -24.23 -6.18
N ASN A 40 -2.66 -24.43 -6.92
CA ASN A 40 -2.69 -25.07 -8.24
C ASN A 40 -3.11 -26.56 -8.17
N ILE A 41 -2.69 -27.29 -7.13
CA ILE A 41 -3.10 -28.69 -6.89
C ILE A 41 -4.60 -28.78 -6.58
N SER A 42 -5.13 -27.82 -5.81
CA SER A 42 -6.58 -27.73 -5.53
C SER A 42 -7.39 -27.45 -6.80
N LEU A 43 -6.92 -26.52 -7.65
CA LEU A 43 -7.57 -26.19 -8.93
C LEU A 43 -7.54 -27.33 -9.96
N SER A 44 -6.47 -28.13 -9.97
CA SER A 44 -6.30 -29.26 -10.90
C SER A 44 -7.04 -30.54 -10.46
N GLY A 45 -7.84 -30.47 -9.39
CA GLY A 45 -8.79 -31.51 -8.98
C GLY A 45 -8.14 -32.76 -8.35
N GLY A 46 -6.88 -32.68 -7.95
CA GLY A 46 -6.09 -33.84 -7.53
C GLY A 46 -6.25 -34.28 -6.07
N ALA A 47 -6.89 -33.50 -5.19
CA ALA A 47 -7.07 -33.90 -3.80
C ALA A 47 -8.41 -33.44 -3.22
N LEU A 48 -9.21 -34.44 -2.86
CA LEU A 48 -10.40 -34.45 -1.99
C LEU A 48 -11.70 -33.86 -2.57
N GLN A 49 -12.53 -34.78 -3.09
CA GLN A 49 -13.98 -34.71 -2.89
C GLN A 49 -14.29 -34.60 -1.38
N SER A 50 -14.56 -33.39 -0.92
CA SER A 50 -15.42 -32.99 0.21
C SER A 50 -15.04 -31.53 0.48
N ALA A 51 -15.88 -30.54 0.18
CA ALA A 51 -17.21 -30.47 0.71
C ALA A 51 -18.13 -29.66 -0.21
N SER A 52 -19.39 -30.08 -0.22
CA SER A 52 -20.51 -29.15 -0.29
C SER A 52 -20.39 -28.18 0.91
N VAL A 53 -19.48 -27.21 0.82
CA VAL A 53 -19.38 -26.09 1.76
C VAL A 53 -20.58 -25.20 1.45
N SER A 54 -21.68 -25.48 2.16
CA SER A 54 -22.86 -24.64 2.39
C SER A 54 -22.85 -23.33 1.58
N SER A 55 -23.74 -23.24 0.59
CA SER A 55 -24.02 -22.02 -0.19
C SER A 55 -24.24 -20.76 0.68
N ILE A 56 -24.54 -20.92 1.97
CA ILE A 56 -24.73 -19.82 2.93
C ILE A 56 -23.37 -19.30 3.44
N ASN A 57 -22.39 -20.19 3.68
CA ASN A 57 -21.04 -19.82 4.07
C ASN A 57 -20.30 -19.13 2.92
N SER A 58 -20.50 -19.60 1.68
CA SER A 58 -19.92 -18.95 0.49
C SER A 58 -20.56 -17.59 0.21
N LEU A 59 -21.87 -17.43 0.41
CA LEU A 59 -22.54 -16.14 0.26
C LEU A 59 -22.13 -15.13 1.34
N ALA A 60 -22.02 -15.57 2.59
CA ALA A 60 -21.55 -14.70 3.69
C ALA A 60 -20.10 -14.25 3.47
N ALA A 61 -19.22 -15.18 3.05
CA ALA A 61 -17.85 -14.87 2.69
C ALA A 61 -17.77 -13.91 1.48
N ALA A 62 -18.56 -14.14 0.43
CA ALA A 62 -18.63 -13.26 -0.73
C ALA A 62 -19.15 -11.86 -0.36
N ARG A 63 -20.18 -11.77 0.48
CA ARG A 63 -20.69 -10.48 0.98
C ARG A 63 -19.62 -9.75 1.79
N GLN A 64 -18.89 -10.47 2.64
CA GLN A 64 -17.79 -9.89 3.42
C GLN A 64 -16.67 -9.39 2.50
N ALA A 65 -16.29 -10.17 1.49
CA ALA A 65 -15.30 -9.80 0.49
C ALA A 65 -15.68 -8.52 -0.25
N VAL A 66 -16.92 -8.46 -0.77
CA VAL A 66 -17.46 -7.29 -1.47
C VAL A 66 -17.51 -6.08 -0.54
N THR A 67 -17.90 -6.28 0.73
CA THR A 67 -17.93 -5.21 1.73
C THR A 67 -16.53 -4.68 2.03
N THR A 68 -15.55 -5.55 2.20
CA THR A 68 -14.15 -5.16 2.40
C THR A 68 -13.62 -4.43 1.16
N ALA A 69 -13.89 -4.93 -0.04
CA ALA A 69 -13.47 -4.30 -1.29
C ALA A 69 -14.10 -2.90 -1.47
N ALA A 70 -15.39 -2.76 -1.18
CA ALA A 70 -16.07 -1.46 -1.21
C ALA A 70 -15.47 -0.50 -0.18
N LYS A 71 -15.20 -0.98 1.04
CA LYS A 71 -14.56 -0.19 2.10
C LYS A 71 -13.18 0.30 1.67
N VAL A 72 -12.34 -0.58 1.14
CA VAL A 72 -11.00 -0.24 0.63
C VAL A 72 -11.11 0.76 -0.51
N HIS A 73 -12.02 0.55 -1.46
CA HIS A 73 -12.19 1.43 -2.60
C HIS A 73 -12.63 2.85 -2.21
N HIS A 74 -13.67 2.96 -1.38
CA HIS A 74 -14.14 4.26 -0.88
C HIS A 74 -13.09 4.99 -0.07
N THR A 75 -12.37 4.28 0.80
CA THR A 75 -11.29 4.87 1.59
C THR A 75 -10.15 5.33 0.69
N SER A 76 -9.78 4.54 -0.32
CA SER A 76 -8.75 4.89 -1.29
C SER A 76 -9.09 6.17 -2.05
N CYS A 77 -10.33 6.27 -2.53
CA CYS A 77 -10.85 7.45 -3.20
C CYS A 77 -10.79 8.70 -2.31
N ALA A 78 -11.19 8.56 -1.04
CA ALA A 78 -11.12 9.65 -0.07
C ALA A 78 -9.67 10.06 0.22
N CYS A 79 -8.76 9.10 0.41
CA CYS A 79 -7.34 9.37 0.62
C CYS A 79 -6.73 10.14 -0.55
N LEU A 80 -6.95 9.65 -1.79
CA LEU A 80 -6.42 10.31 -2.98
C LEU A 80 -6.94 11.73 -3.13
N GLN A 81 -8.26 11.94 -2.99
CA GLN A 81 -8.84 13.27 -3.07
C GLN A 81 -8.28 14.20 -1.97
N HIS A 82 -8.14 13.70 -0.75
CA HIS A 82 -7.61 14.48 0.36
C HIS A 82 -6.16 14.90 0.11
N LEU A 83 -5.32 13.97 -0.33
CA LEU A 83 -3.92 14.25 -0.62
C LEU A 83 -3.76 15.19 -1.82
N VAL A 84 -4.60 15.06 -2.86
CA VAL A 84 -4.66 16.01 -3.98
C VAL A 84 -5.04 17.41 -3.48
N ASN A 85 -6.08 17.55 -2.67
CA ASN A 85 -6.49 18.84 -2.11
C ASN A 85 -5.37 19.50 -1.28
N ARG A 86 -4.61 18.69 -0.53
CA ARG A 86 -3.45 19.19 0.24
C ARG A 86 -2.33 19.66 -0.67
N LEU A 87 -2.04 18.90 -1.73
CA LEU A 87 -1.05 19.28 -2.71
C LEU A 87 -1.45 20.59 -3.42
N GLU A 88 -2.70 20.73 -3.82
CA GLU A 88 -3.24 21.97 -4.40
C GLU A 88 -3.10 23.15 -3.45
N SER A 89 -3.43 22.94 -2.17
CA SER A 89 -3.32 23.97 -1.13
C SER A 89 -1.88 24.38 -0.85
N ALA A 90 -0.92 23.46 -0.99
CA ALA A 90 0.50 23.72 -0.80
C ALA A 90 1.11 24.54 -1.95
N LYS A 91 0.42 24.65 -3.10
CA LYS A 91 0.88 25.38 -4.30
C LYS A 91 2.34 25.03 -4.65
N PRO A 92 2.64 23.76 -5.00
CA PRO A 92 4.00 23.37 -5.35
C PRO A 92 4.49 24.14 -6.58
N HIS A 93 5.74 24.61 -6.49
CA HIS A 93 6.42 25.35 -7.54
C HIS A 93 7.56 24.50 -8.08
N ARG A 94 7.67 24.43 -9.42
CA ARG A 94 8.78 23.77 -10.08
C ARG A 94 9.78 24.81 -10.57
N PRO A 95 11.08 24.70 -10.24
CA PRO A 95 12.08 25.60 -10.79
C PRO A 95 12.22 25.35 -12.28
N ILE A 96 12.21 26.41 -13.09
CA ILE A 96 12.49 26.32 -14.52
C ILE A 96 14.01 26.30 -14.70
N ALA A 97 14.60 25.11 -14.72
CA ALA A 97 16.02 24.90 -14.94
C ALA A 97 16.29 23.56 -15.65
N PRO A 98 17.42 23.42 -16.37
CA PRO A 98 17.87 22.14 -16.90
C PRO A 98 17.97 21.08 -15.80
N ALA A 99 17.60 19.83 -16.10
CA ALA A 99 17.62 18.74 -15.11
C ALA A 99 19.01 18.48 -14.51
N ALA A 100 20.07 18.71 -15.29
CA ALA A 100 21.45 18.65 -14.82
C ALA A 100 21.70 19.68 -13.72
N ASP A 101 21.31 20.94 -13.94
CA ASP A 101 21.48 22.03 -12.98
C ASP A 101 20.67 21.81 -11.71
N LEU A 102 19.45 21.28 -11.81
CA LEU A 102 18.65 20.90 -10.65
C LEU A 102 19.33 19.83 -9.81
N THR A 103 19.91 18.82 -10.46
CA THR A 103 20.64 17.74 -9.79
C THR A 103 21.87 18.31 -9.08
N GLU A 104 22.66 19.12 -9.75
CA GLU A 104 23.85 19.74 -9.15
C GLU A 104 23.49 20.69 -8.00
N ARG A 105 22.39 21.44 -8.08
CA ARG A 105 21.86 22.26 -6.97
C ARG A 105 21.41 21.43 -5.78
N MET A 106 20.69 20.32 -6.00
CA MET A 106 20.30 19.40 -4.91
C MET A 106 21.52 18.81 -4.18
N HIS A 107 22.63 18.63 -4.91
CA HIS A 107 23.91 18.20 -4.33
C HIS A 107 24.73 19.36 -3.74
N GLY A 108 24.20 20.59 -3.72
CA GLY A 108 24.87 21.79 -3.19
C GLY A 108 26.05 22.28 -4.04
N ARG A 109 26.17 21.84 -5.30
CA ARG A 109 27.30 22.19 -6.18
C ARG A 109 27.05 23.44 -7.03
N LEU A 110 25.79 23.86 -7.11
CA LEU A 110 25.36 25.12 -7.71
C LEU A 110 24.53 25.92 -6.68
N PRO A 111 24.65 27.26 -6.66
CA PRO A 111 23.83 28.09 -5.78
C PRO A 111 22.33 27.97 -6.09
N GLU A 112 21.51 28.20 -5.06
CA GLU A 112 20.05 28.27 -5.22
C GLU A 112 19.69 29.35 -6.24
N SER A 113 18.75 29.03 -7.12
CA SER A 113 18.27 29.97 -8.12
C SER A 113 17.00 30.65 -7.62
N HIS A 114 16.97 31.98 -7.71
CA HIS A 114 15.75 32.78 -7.58
C HIS A 114 14.97 32.88 -8.90
N GLY A 115 15.22 31.97 -9.84
CA GLY A 115 14.63 31.97 -11.18
C GLY A 115 13.13 31.75 -11.18
N GLU A 116 12.53 31.95 -12.36
CA GLU A 116 11.11 31.70 -12.60
C GLU A 116 10.71 30.29 -12.18
N THR A 117 9.58 30.21 -11.48
CA THR A 117 8.97 28.96 -11.09
C THR A 117 7.63 28.82 -11.82
N SER A 118 7.36 27.61 -12.30
CA SER A 118 6.06 27.28 -12.87
C SER A 118 5.22 26.59 -11.81
N LEU A 119 3.94 26.98 -11.73
CA LEU A 119 2.95 26.23 -10.97
C LEU A 119 2.84 24.82 -11.55
N LEU A 120 2.92 23.83 -10.68
CA LEU A 120 2.68 22.45 -11.09
C LEU A 120 1.19 22.26 -11.37
N ALA A 121 0.86 21.83 -12.59
CA ALA A 121 -0.51 21.44 -12.93
C ALA A 121 -0.86 20.13 -12.20
N ILE A 122 -1.90 20.18 -11.37
CA ILE A 122 -2.37 19.03 -10.60
C ILE A 122 -3.50 18.37 -11.38
N TYR A 123 -3.26 17.13 -11.80
CA TYR A 123 -4.21 16.31 -12.55
C TYR A 123 -4.83 15.23 -11.65
N PRO A 124 -5.94 14.61 -12.07
CA PRO A 124 -6.49 13.41 -11.43
C PRO A 124 -5.43 12.35 -11.05
N PRO A 125 -5.67 11.55 -9.99
CA PRO A 125 -4.78 10.45 -9.64
C PRO A 125 -4.53 9.53 -10.82
N SER A 126 -3.26 9.16 -11.02
CA SER A 126 -2.88 8.17 -12.02
C SER A 126 -3.29 6.77 -11.58
N TRP A 127 -3.19 5.83 -12.51
CA TRP A 127 -3.44 4.42 -12.20
C TRP A 127 -2.46 3.88 -11.14
N ILE A 128 -1.20 4.34 -11.13
CA ILE A 128 -0.17 3.93 -10.15
C ILE A 128 -0.52 4.43 -8.77
N GLU A 129 -0.90 5.69 -8.66
CA GLU A 129 -1.24 6.34 -7.40
C GLU A 129 -2.47 5.69 -6.79
N SER A 130 -3.45 5.42 -7.65
CA SER A 130 -4.64 4.65 -7.30
C SER A 130 -4.26 3.24 -6.83
N TYR A 131 -3.43 2.53 -7.59
CA TYR A 131 -3.00 1.17 -7.27
C TYR A 131 -2.25 1.11 -5.92
N ARG A 132 -1.26 1.98 -5.70
CA ARG A 132 -0.47 2.03 -4.46
C ARG A 132 -1.36 2.31 -3.25
N THR A 133 -2.30 3.24 -3.37
CA THR A 133 -3.24 3.55 -2.30
C THR A 133 -4.14 2.35 -1.98
N HIS A 134 -4.74 1.73 -3.00
CA HIS A 134 -5.57 0.53 -2.81
C HIS A 134 -4.80 -0.62 -2.20
N ARG A 135 -3.62 -0.93 -2.74
CA ARG A 135 -2.79 -2.04 -2.30
C ARG A 135 -2.35 -1.84 -0.83
N GLY A 136 -2.22 -0.60 -0.34
CA GLY A 136 -1.75 -0.31 1.01
C GLY A 136 -2.89 -0.41 2.03
N LEU A 137 -4.09 -0.01 1.62
CA LEU A 137 -5.32 -0.27 2.37
C LEU A 137 -5.61 -1.78 2.43
N TRP A 138 -5.42 -2.51 1.33
CA TRP A 138 -5.53 -3.98 1.35
C TRP A 138 -4.53 -4.62 2.32
N ASN A 139 -3.29 -4.15 2.33
CA ASN A 139 -2.29 -4.60 3.29
C ASN A 139 -2.74 -4.38 4.75
N LEU A 140 -3.29 -3.20 5.07
CA LEU A 140 -3.84 -2.92 6.41
C LEU A 140 -5.01 -3.84 6.77
N GLU A 141 -5.92 -4.10 5.83
CA GLU A 141 -7.03 -5.04 6.06
C GLU A 141 -6.56 -6.48 6.26
N LEU A 142 -5.61 -6.93 5.44
CA LEU A 142 -5.02 -8.26 5.57
C LEU A 142 -4.36 -8.42 6.94
N PHE A 143 -3.56 -7.44 7.36
CA PHE A 143 -2.96 -7.42 8.69
C PHE A 143 -4.03 -7.52 9.78
N ARG A 144 -5.08 -6.69 9.72
CA ARG A 144 -6.20 -6.71 10.68
C ARG A 144 -6.89 -8.06 10.73
N HIS A 145 -7.15 -8.68 9.58
CA HIS A 145 -7.82 -9.97 9.49
C HIS A 145 -6.99 -11.08 10.15
N ILE A 146 -5.69 -11.16 9.85
CA ILE A 146 -4.79 -12.14 10.45
C ILE A 146 -4.66 -11.88 11.95
N TYR A 147 -4.39 -10.64 12.35
CA TYR A 147 -4.19 -10.24 13.74
C TYR A 147 -5.40 -10.58 14.62
N ASN A 148 -6.62 -10.29 14.16
CA ASN A 148 -7.85 -10.58 14.91
C ASN A 148 -8.22 -12.06 14.93
N ALA A 149 -7.94 -12.79 13.85
CA ALA A 149 -8.23 -14.22 13.78
C ALA A 149 -7.26 -15.05 14.63
N ALA A 150 -6.02 -14.58 14.79
CA ALA A 150 -4.94 -15.37 15.33
C ALA A 150 -5.12 -15.93 16.75
N PRO A 151 -5.65 -15.18 17.73
CA PRO A 151 -5.91 -15.71 19.06
C PRO A 151 -6.93 -16.85 19.07
N THR A 152 -7.92 -16.80 18.17
CA THR A 152 -9.04 -17.77 18.16
C THR A 152 -8.78 -18.95 17.26
N ARG A 153 -8.17 -18.72 16.08
CA ARG A 153 -7.95 -19.75 15.07
C ARG A 153 -6.66 -20.52 15.25
N TRP A 154 -5.59 -19.85 15.68
CA TRP A 154 -4.26 -20.46 15.81
C TRP A 154 -3.74 -20.44 17.25
N SER A 155 -4.53 -19.94 18.21
CA SER A 155 -4.14 -19.83 19.62
C SER A 155 -2.82 -19.08 19.82
N TRP A 156 -2.53 -18.10 18.96
CA TRP A 156 -1.32 -17.30 19.06
C TRP A 156 -1.29 -16.54 20.38
N SER A 157 -0.15 -16.63 21.07
CA SER A 157 0.13 -15.84 22.25
C SER A 157 0.40 -14.38 21.88
N THR A 158 0.45 -13.50 22.89
CA THR A 158 0.89 -12.11 22.70
C THR A 158 2.30 -12.03 22.09
N HIS A 159 3.18 -12.98 22.44
CA HIS A 159 4.53 -13.05 21.87
C HIS A 159 4.50 -13.37 20.38
N ASP A 160 3.67 -14.33 19.96
CA ASP A 160 3.52 -14.70 18.54
C ASP A 160 2.94 -13.54 17.71
N LEU A 161 1.99 -12.79 18.29
CA LEU A 161 1.42 -11.60 17.65
C LEU A 161 2.44 -10.48 17.50
N ASP A 162 3.26 -10.22 18.53
CA ASP A 162 4.34 -9.24 18.46
C ASP A 162 5.36 -9.64 17.39
N PHE A 163 5.77 -10.91 17.36
CA PHE A 163 6.68 -11.43 16.34
C PHE A 163 6.10 -11.30 14.92
N PHE A 164 4.85 -11.71 14.71
CA PHE A 164 4.15 -11.54 13.43
C PHE A 164 4.12 -10.07 13.01
N THR A 165 3.80 -9.17 13.96
CA THR A 165 3.74 -7.73 13.69
C THR A 165 5.10 -7.20 13.24
N GLU A 166 6.19 -7.58 13.89
CA GLU A 166 7.53 -7.18 13.49
C GLU A 166 7.91 -7.71 12.09
N GLN A 167 7.60 -8.98 11.80
CA GLN A 167 7.84 -9.56 10.49
C GLN A 167 7.02 -8.88 9.39
N TYR A 168 5.76 -8.55 9.68
CA TYR A 168 4.90 -7.83 8.75
C TYR A 168 5.43 -6.42 8.45
N VAL A 169 5.90 -5.70 9.47
CA VAL A 169 6.49 -4.36 9.30
C VAL A 169 7.78 -4.42 8.50
N GLU A 170 8.63 -5.42 8.75
CA GLU A 170 9.85 -5.62 7.97
C GLU A 170 9.54 -5.96 6.51
N TRP A 171 8.54 -6.82 6.27
CA TRP A 171 8.06 -7.11 4.92
C TRP A 171 7.55 -5.84 4.21
N CYS A 172 6.73 -5.01 4.87
CA CYS A 172 6.30 -3.73 4.32
C CYS A 172 7.50 -2.82 4.02
N ARG A 173 8.49 -2.79 4.91
CA ARG A 173 9.70 -1.99 4.69
C ARG A 173 10.42 -2.44 3.41
N LEU A 174 10.64 -3.74 3.22
CA LEU A 174 11.38 -4.27 2.08
C LEU A 174 10.63 -4.09 0.76
N GLU A 175 9.37 -4.52 0.70
CA GLU A 175 8.59 -4.56 -0.54
C GLU A 175 8.04 -3.19 -0.95
N TRP A 176 7.66 -2.34 0.01
CA TRP A 176 6.90 -1.11 -0.24
C TRP A 176 7.62 0.18 0.11
N GLY A 177 8.55 0.10 1.06
CA GLY A 177 8.95 1.27 1.83
C GLY A 177 7.88 1.62 2.87
N LEU A 178 8.31 1.74 4.12
CA LEU A 178 7.44 1.98 5.27
C LEU A 178 6.64 3.29 5.15
N ASP A 179 7.19 4.27 4.43
CA ASP A 179 6.56 5.58 4.23
C ASP A 179 5.24 5.50 3.46
N GLY A 180 5.09 4.53 2.55
CA GLY A 180 3.85 4.36 1.79
C GLY A 180 2.68 3.96 2.68
N ILE A 181 2.86 2.93 3.50
CA ILE A 181 1.82 2.47 4.44
C ILE A 181 1.55 3.50 5.54
N GLN A 182 2.59 4.17 6.04
CA GLN A 182 2.43 5.26 7.01
C GLN A 182 1.66 6.44 6.42
N THR A 183 1.93 6.84 5.18
CA THR A 183 1.19 7.90 4.48
C THR A 183 -0.28 7.58 4.40
N ILE A 184 -0.62 6.33 4.03
CA ILE A 184 -2.00 5.87 3.93
C ILE A 184 -2.66 5.90 5.30
N SER A 185 -2.02 5.35 6.33
CA SER A 185 -2.55 5.34 7.69
C SER A 185 -2.76 6.74 8.26
N GLU A 186 -1.79 7.63 8.11
CA GLU A 186 -1.89 9.03 8.52
C GLU A 186 -3.04 9.74 7.79
N CYS A 187 -3.18 9.50 6.47
CA CYS A 187 -4.28 10.05 5.68
C CYS A 187 -5.65 9.54 6.14
N VAL A 188 -5.76 8.23 6.45
CA VAL A 188 -7.00 7.66 7.00
C VAL A 188 -7.33 8.28 8.36
N VAL A 189 -6.34 8.45 9.26
CA VAL A 189 -6.54 9.12 10.56
C VAL A 189 -7.08 10.54 10.36
N ASP A 190 -6.47 11.32 9.47
CA ASP A 190 -6.90 12.69 9.16
C ASP A 190 -8.32 12.75 8.55
N LEU A 191 -8.76 11.67 7.90
CA LEU A 191 -10.07 11.57 7.26
C LEU A 191 -11.20 11.08 8.16
N CYS A 192 -10.91 10.50 9.32
CA CYS A 192 -11.95 9.95 10.20
C CYS A 192 -12.55 11.02 11.12
N PHE A 193 -13.87 10.96 11.36
CA PHE A 193 -14.47 11.77 12.44
C PHE A 193 -14.06 11.27 13.83
N THR A 194 -13.79 9.98 13.96
CA THR A 194 -13.31 9.35 15.20
C THR A 194 -11.98 8.66 14.94
N ALA A 195 -11.04 8.75 15.87
CA ALA A 195 -9.75 8.07 15.74
C ALA A 195 -9.93 6.58 15.42
N PRO A 196 -9.29 6.06 14.34
CA PRO A 196 -9.38 4.65 14.00
C PRO A 196 -8.70 3.79 15.07
N THR A 197 -9.15 2.54 15.18
CA THR A 197 -8.58 1.60 16.16
C THR A 197 -7.15 1.23 15.78
N THR A 198 -6.20 1.49 16.68
CA THR A 198 -4.82 1.02 16.57
C THR A 198 -4.74 -0.46 16.93
N LEU A 199 -4.12 -1.26 16.07
CA LEU A 199 -4.00 -2.70 16.22
C LEU A 199 -2.69 -3.11 16.93
N SER A 200 -1.66 -2.28 16.84
CA SER A 200 -0.37 -2.52 17.50
C SER A 200 0.07 -1.31 18.30
N HIS A 201 0.40 -1.52 19.58
CA HIS A 201 0.97 -0.49 20.44
C HIS A 201 2.41 -0.10 20.02
N ARG A 202 3.15 -1.01 19.36
CA ARG A 202 4.51 -0.74 18.87
C ARG A 202 4.51 0.05 17.57
N PHE A 203 3.52 -0.18 16.72
CA PHE A 203 3.44 0.42 15.39
C PHE A 203 2.08 1.10 15.20
N LEU A 204 2.00 2.37 15.62
CA LEU A 204 0.75 3.13 15.67
C LEU A 204 0.07 3.34 14.30
N PHE A 205 0.82 3.19 13.21
CA PHE A 205 0.27 3.26 11.86
C PHE A 205 -0.49 1.99 11.45
N LEU A 206 -0.38 0.88 12.19
CA LEU A 206 -1.18 -0.31 11.95
C LEU A 206 -2.57 -0.09 12.55
N ILE A 207 -3.47 0.41 11.73
CA ILE A 207 -4.84 0.78 12.12
C ILE A 207 -5.87 -0.08 11.39
N ALA A 208 -7.05 -0.21 11.98
CA ALA A 208 -8.22 -0.73 11.30
C ALA A 208 -8.81 0.33 10.36
N ILE A 209 -9.12 -0.03 9.11
CA ILE A 209 -9.81 0.88 8.21
C ILE A 209 -11.25 1.08 8.73
N PRO A 210 -11.68 2.34 8.93
CA PRO A 210 -13.01 2.64 9.42
C PRO A 210 -14.09 2.23 8.42
N SER A 211 -15.35 2.20 8.88
CA SER A 211 -16.49 2.16 7.97
C SER A 211 -16.47 3.39 7.04
N PRO A 212 -16.83 3.26 5.74
CA PRO A 212 -16.92 4.41 4.82
C PRO A 212 -17.84 5.53 5.31
N THR A 213 -18.82 5.21 6.18
CA THR A 213 -19.71 6.20 6.79
C THR A 213 -19.01 7.13 7.78
N ASN A 214 -17.84 6.75 8.29
CA ASN A 214 -17.04 7.51 9.26
C ASN A 214 -15.98 8.39 8.58
N LEU A 215 -15.91 8.40 7.25
CA LEU A 215 -15.00 9.26 6.50
C LEU A 215 -15.63 10.66 6.34
N ALA A 216 -14.85 11.69 6.68
CA ALA A 216 -15.22 13.10 6.50
C ALA A 216 -15.33 13.50 5.03
N LEU A 217 -14.61 12.81 4.16
CA LEU A 217 -14.63 13.02 2.72
C LEU A 217 -15.26 11.82 2.02
N ARG A 218 -16.27 12.09 1.18
CA ARG A 218 -16.86 11.09 0.29
C ARG A 218 -16.40 11.36 -1.12
N ALA A 219 -15.54 10.48 -1.62
CA ALA A 219 -15.13 10.46 -3.02
C ALA A 219 -15.34 9.04 -3.56
N CYS A 220 -15.65 8.95 -4.85
CA CYS A 220 -15.78 7.69 -5.57
C CYS A 220 -15.27 7.92 -6.98
N TRP A 221 -14.07 7.43 -7.25
CA TRP A 221 -13.42 7.52 -8.55
C TRP A 221 -13.58 6.16 -9.23
N SER A 222 -13.84 6.15 -10.53
CA SER A 222 -13.77 4.92 -11.29
C SER A 222 -12.37 4.31 -11.16
N LEU A 223 -12.29 3.00 -10.93
CA LEU A 223 -11.01 2.30 -10.95
C LEU A 223 -10.33 2.52 -12.31
N PRO A 224 -9.08 3.01 -12.34
CA PRO A 224 -8.40 3.28 -13.58
C PRO A 224 -8.12 1.95 -14.31
N VAL A 225 -8.28 1.96 -15.63
CA VAL A 225 -7.93 0.80 -16.47
C VAL A 225 -6.44 0.54 -16.33
N VAL A 226 -6.06 -0.69 -16.00
CA VAL A 226 -4.66 -1.10 -15.96
C VAL A 226 -4.09 -0.95 -17.37
N PRO A 227 -3.12 -0.06 -17.61
CA PRO A 227 -2.58 0.13 -18.94
C PRO A 227 -1.77 -1.09 -19.38
N THR A 228 -1.76 -1.34 -20.69
CA THR A 228 -0.82 -2.28 -21.28
C THR A 228 0.60 -1.75 -21.11
N ASP A 229 1.52 -2.60 -20.67
CA ASP A 229 2.92 -2.23 -20.54
C ASP A 229 3.47 -1.88 -21.94
N THR A 230 3.82 -0.61 -22.12
CA THR A 230 4.43 -0.09 -23.35
C THR A 230 5.85 0.38 -23.05
N GLN A 231 6.69 0.46 -24.07
CA GLN A 231 8.04 1.01 -23.91
C GLN A 231 8.02 2.44 -23.36
N VAL A 232 7.07 3.27 -23.83
CA VAL A 232 6.83 4.62 -23.31
C VAL A 232 6.41 4.54 -21.84
N GLY A 233 5.46 3.67 -21.49
CA GLY A 233 5.07 3.43 -20.10
C GLY A 233 6.27 3.09 -19.22
N SER A 234 7.20 2.26 -19.70
CA SER A 234 8.38 1.84 -18.95
C SER A 234 9.33 3.01 -18.71
N THR A 235 9.62 3.80 -19.76
CA THR A 235 10.45 5.00 -19.66
C THR A 235 9.92 6.02 -18.67
N TRP A 236 8.60 6.17 -18.58
CA TRP A 236 7.94 7.11 -17.66
C TRP A 236 7.56 6.48 -16.31
N GLY A 237 7.96 5.24 -16.04
CA GLY A 237 7.65 4.54 -14.79
C GLY A 237 6.15 4.30 -14.58
N ARG A 238 5.38 4.14 -15.66
CA ARG A 238 3.94 3.91 -15.72
C ARG A 238 3.55 2.45 -16.00
N CYS A 239 4.53 1.52 -15.96
CA CYS A 239 4.29 0.09 -16.14
C CYS A 239 3.93 -0.62 -14.83
N ARG A 240 3.40 -1.83 -14.94
CA ARG A 240 3.01 -2.68 -13.80
C ARG A 240 4.12 -2.85 -12.77
N SER A 241 5.33 -3.17 -13.25
CA SER A 241 6.50 -3.38 -12.39
C SER A 241 6.90 -2.14 -11.57
N THR A 242 6.62 -0.92 -12.07
CA THR A 242 6.93 0.33 -11.35
C THR A 242 5.90 0.65 -10.27
N ALA A 243 4.67 0.17 -10.42
CA ALA A 243 3.61 0.34 -9.44
C ALA A 243 3.80 -0.57 -8.21
N GLU A 244 4.44 -1.72 -8.40
CA GLU A 244 4.75 -2.68 -7.34
C GLU A 244 5.90 -2.21 -6.44
N GLY A 245 6.83 -1.41 -6.97
CA GLY A 245 7.97 -0.87 -6.23
C GLY A 245 7.68 0.44 -5.48
N ARG A 246 8.69 0.85 -4.70
CA ARG A 246 8.72 2.16 -4.00
C ARG A 246 8.53 3.30 -5.00
N SER A 247 7.96 4.43 -4.54
CA SER A 247 7.94 5.64 -5.37
C SER A 247 9.36 6.08 -5.70
N ASN A 248 9.63 6.20 -7.01
CA ASN A 248 10.90 6.74 -7.51
C ASN A 248 11.14 8.17 -6.98
N VAL A 249 10.07 8.95 -6.75
CA VAL A 249 10.16 10.28 -6.16
C VAL A 249 10.82 10.20 -4.78
N LEU A 250 10.28 9.34 -3.91
CA LEU A 250 10.86 9.15 -2.57
C LEU A 250 12.27 8.54 -2.66
N HIS A 251 12.54 7.66 -3.62
CA HIS A 251 13.90 7.13 -3.83
C HIS A 251 14.90 8.24 -4.21
N SER A 252 14.48 9.19 -5.05
CA SER A 252 15.27 10.36 -5.43
C SER A 252 15.47 11.33 -4.27
N TYR A 253 14.43 11.62 -3.48
CA TYR A 253 14.52 12.49 -2.29
C TYR A 253 15.27 11.85 -1.13
N SER A 254 15.11 10.56 -0.90
CA SER A 254 15.85 9.82 0.12
C SER A 254 17.28 9.50 -0.29
N GLY A 255 17.70 9.93 -1.49
CA GLY A 255 19.07 9.88 -1.98
C GLY A 255 19.72 8.54 -1.67
N GLY A 256 19.27 7.48 -2.35
CA GLY A 256 19.68 6.09 -2.15
C GLY A 256 20.90 5.89 -1.23
N LYS A 257 20.64 5.52 0.03
CA LYS A 257 21.68 5.16 1.01
C LYS A 257 22.85 6.15 1.15
N GLN A 258 22.66 7.45 0.93
CA GLN A 258 23.69 8.40 1.28
C GLN A 258 23.68 8.62 2.80
N GLY A 259 24.81 8.27 3.43
CA GLY A 259 24.97 8.15 4.87
C GLY A 259 24.82 9.48 5.64
N PRO A 260 25.37 9.58 6.85
CA PRO A 260 25.08 10.68 7.80
C PRO A 260 25.43 12.10 7.32
N HIS A 261 26.01 12.24 6.12
CA HIS A 261 26.38 13.51 5.49
C HIS A 261 25.30 14.08 4.55
N ASN A 262 24.23 13.33 4.24
CA ASN A 262 23.12 13.89 3.47
C ASN A 262 22.22 14.74 4.40
N PRO A 263 21.95 16.02 4.10
CA PRO A 263 21.09 16.88 4.94
C PRO A 263 19.67 16.33 5.13
N LEU A 264 19.21 15.44 4.25
CA LEU A 264 17.90 14.79 4.32
C LEU A 264 17.90 13.49 5.16
N TRP A 265 19.06 12.98 5.59
CA TRP A 265 19.19 11.72 6.37
C TRP A 265 18.45 11.75 7.71
N LYS A 266 18.33 12.92 8.36
CA LYS A 266 17.64 13.10 9.65
C LYS A 266 16.26 13.76 9.51
N LEU A 267 15.82 14.04 8.29
CA LEU A 267 14.59 14.78 8.09
C LEU A 267 13.39 13.90 8.45
N ASP A 268 12.46 14.44 9.24
CA ASP A 268 11.19 13.76 9.46
C ASP A 268 10.39 13.81 8.15
N PHE A 269 10.20 12.65 7.53
CA PHE A 269 9.44 12.50 6.30
C PHE A 269 7.93 12.74 6.48
N ARG A 270 7.46 13.00 7.70
CA ARG A 270 6.04 13.25 8.00
C ARG A 270 5.41 14.32 7.12
N GLU A 271 6.09 15.45 6.88
CA GLU A 271 5.53 16.51 6.03
C GLU A 271 5.44 16.08 4.56
N PHE A 272 6.35 15.23 4.08
CA PHE A 272 6.27 14.63 2.75
C PHE A 272 5.15 13.59 2.65
N ARG A 273 4.97 12.76 3.70
CA ARG A 273 3.85 11.80 3.79
C ARG A 273 2.51 12.52 3.79
N ARG A 274 2.41 13.60 4.54
CA ARG A 274 1.27 14.51 4.58
C ARG A 274 0.88 15.07 3.20
N LEU A 275 1.85 15.29 2.33
CA LEU A 275 1.62 15.71 0.94
C LEU A 275 1.37 14.55 -0.03
N GLY A 276 1.46 13.29 0.41
CA GLY A 276 1.24 12.09 -0.41
C GLY A 276 2.47 11.62 -1.21
N ILE A 277 3.64 12.23 -1.01
CA ILE A 277 4.85 12.02 -1.82
C ILE A 277 5.24 10.54 -1.99
N PRO A 278 5.14 9.66 -0.96
CA PRO A 278 5.45 8.24 -1.14
C PRO A 278 4.50 7.48 -2.08
N LEU A 279 3.31 8.02 -2.34
CA LEU A 279 2.29 7.41 -3.20
C LEU A 279 2.40 7.93 -4.63
N TRP A 280 2.79 9.20 -4.79
CA TRP A 280 2.88 9.90 -6.07
C TRP A 280 3.84 9.25 -7.04
N ASP A 281 3.48 9.34 -8.32
CA ASP A 281 4.38 8.96 -9.40
C ASP A 281 5.30 10.12 -9.80
N GLY A 282 6.30 9.81 -10.64
CA GLY A 282 7.38 10.73 -10.95
C GLY A 282 6.98 11.97 -11.75
N TRP A 283 5.75 12.07 -12.27
CA TRP A 283 5.32 13.26 -13.03
C TRP A 283 4.50 14.23 -12.18
N ARG A 284 3.96 13.79 -11.04
CA ARG A 284 3.23 14.65 -10.10
C ARG A 284 4.17 15.52 -9.25
N VAL A 285 5.48 15.28 -9.22
CA VAL A 285 6.42 15.99 -8.33
C VAL A 285 7.67 16.42 -9.07
#